data_AF-A0A950DLP6-F1
#
_entry.id   AF-A0A950DLP6-F1
#
_cell.length_a   1.000
_cell.length_b   1.000
_cell.length_c   1.000
_cell.angle_alpha   90.00
_cell.angle_beta   90.00
_cell.angle_gamma   90.00
#
_symmetry.space_group_name_H-M   'P 1'
#
loop_
_entity.id
_entity.type
_entity.pdbx_description
1 polymer ?
#
loop_
_entity_poly.entity_id
_entity_poly.type
_entity_poly.pdbx_seq_one_letter_code
_entity_poly.pdbx_strand_id
1 'polypeptide(L)'
;MPRETLKRIDILRHELKALRYILEHYHRGKLPTEEVPSREDFQSEQGRLIYDVICGAASRGAADQAISRLELEDVDVESFLRLGGEYYHAYPALIRERAAAIRSGALKVESS
;
A
#
# COMPACT_ATOMS: atom_id res chain seq x y z
N MET A 1 -15.83 -23.79 -7.45
CA MET A 1 -14.68 -23.34 -6.64
C MET A 1 -15.19 -22.30 -5.66
N PRO A 2 -15.01 -22.46 -4.33
CA PRO A 2 -15.34 -21.41 -3.38
C PRO A 2 -14.52 -20.18 -3.73
N ARG A 3 -15.18 -19.05 -3.98
CA ARG A 3 -14.51 -17.77 -4.19
C ARG A 3 -13.88 -17.38 -2.86
N GLU A 4 -12.57 -17.21 -2.84
CA GLU A 4 -11.86 -16.75 -1.64
C GLU A 4 -12.27 -15.30 -1.38
N THR A 5 -12.83 -15.05 -0.20
CA THR A 5 -13.28 -13.72 0.22
C THR A 5 -12.20 -13.10 1.11
N LEU A 6 -11.68 -11.94 0.71
CA LEU A 6 -10.72 -11.19 1.53
C LEU A 6 -11.43 -10.16 2.41
N LYS A 7 -11.08 -10.16 3.70
CA LYS A 7 -11.51 -9.13 4.65
C LYS A 7 -10.85 -7.80 4.31
N ARG A 8 -11.60 -6.71 4.47
CA ARG A 8 -11.10 -5.34 4.26
C ARG A 8 -9.89 -5.00 5.13
N ILE A 9 -9.91 -5.43 6.39
CA ILE A 9 -8.78 -5.19 7.31
C ILE A 9 -7.50 -5.88 6.87
N ASP A 10 -7.61 -7.08 6.28
CA ASP A 10 -6.44 -7.81 5.78
C ASP A 10 -5.92 -7.19 4.49
N ILE A 11 -6.79 -6.63 3.65
CA ILE A 11 -6.39 -5.84 2.48
C ILE A 11 -5.59 -4.62 2.94
N LEU A 12 -6.14 -3.80 3.84
CA LEU A 12 -5.48 -2.61 4.35
C LEU A 12 -4.12 -2.96 5.00
N ARG A 13 -4.05 -4.01 5.82
CA ARG A 13 -2.78 -4.44 6.42
C ARG A 13 -1.71 -4.78 5.39
N HIS A 14 -2.09 -5.46 4.30
CA HIS A 14 -1.14 -5.81 3.24
C HIS A 14 -0.75 -4.60 2.40
N GLU A 15 -1.68 -3.68 2.14
CA GLU A 15 -1.40 -2.41 1.47
C GLU A 15 -0.43 -1.56 2.29
N LEU A 16 -0.62 -1.45 3.61
CA LEU A 16 0.31 -0.74 4.48
C LEU A 16 1.73 -1.34 4.44
N LYS A 17 1.87 -2.67 4.37
CA LYS A 17 3.19 -3.29 4.20
C LYS A 17 3.82 -2.95 2.85
N ALA A 18 3.05 -2.96 1.77
CA ALA A 18 3.52 -2.54 0.45
C ALA A 18 3.94 -1.07 0.44
N LEU A 19 3.08 -0.19 0.97
CA LEU A 19 3.33 1.26 1.07
C LEU A 19 4.55 1.56 1.92
N ARG A 20 4.80 0.77 2.97
CA ARG A 20 6.00 0.91 3.78
C ARG A 20 7.26 0.57 3.00
N TYR A 21 7.23 -0.50 2.21
CA TYR A 21 8.34 -0.83 1.30
C TYR A 21 8.55 0.27 0.26
N ILE A 22 7.47 0.76 -0.37
CA ILE A 22 7.53 1.82 -1.38
C ILE A 22 8.15 3.08 -0.76
N LEU A 23 7.66 3.52 0.39
CA LEU A 23 8.19 4.66 1.12
C LEU A 23 9.69 4.50 1.41
N GLU A 24 10.18 3.30 1.72
CA GLU A 24 11.60 3.02 1.98
C GLU A 24 12.50 3.11 0.75
N HIS A 25 12.00 2.74 -0.43
CA HIS A 25 12.84 2.55 -1.60
C HIS A 25 12.58 3.54 -2.74
N TYR A 26 11.43 4.21 -2.78
CA TYR A 26 10.99 5.07 -3.90
C TYR A 26 11.94 6.25 -4.13
N HIS A 27 12.14 7.09 -3.11
CA HIS A 27 13.04 8.25 -3.23
C HIS A 27 14.53 7.91 -3.25
N ARG A 28 14.90 6.63 -3.03
CA ARG A 28 16.28 6.16 -3.19
C ARG A 28 16.60 5.75 -4.63
N GLY A 29 15.61 5.79 -5.53
CA GLY A 29 15.74 5.30 -6.90
C GLY A 29 15.96 3.79 -6.97
N LYS A 30 15.64 3.05 -5.90
CA LYS A 30 15.89 1.60 -5.77
C LYS A 30 14.69 0.74 -6.20
N LEU A 31 13.61 1.36 -6.67
CA LEU A 31 12.40 0.69 -7.14
C LEU A 31 12.29 0.86 -8.65
N PRO A 32 12.37 -0.21 -9.44
CA PRO A 32 11.98 -0.18 -10.84
C PRO A 32 10.53 0.28 -10.95
N THR A 33 10.24 1.18 -11.89
CA THR A 33 8.88 1.72 -12.10
C THR A 33 7.85 0.61 -12.32
N GLU A 34 8.26 -0.49 -12.95
CA GLU A 34 7.41 -1.65 -13.21
C GLU A 34 7.03 -2.43 -11.94
N GLU A 35 7.83 -2.35 -10.87
CA GLU A 35 7.59 -3.05 -9.60
C GLU A 35 6.70 -2.26 -8.63
N VAL A 36 6.51 -0.97 -8.89
CA VAL A 36 5.63 -0.11 -8.09
C VAL A 36 4.18 -0.38 -8.51
N PRO A 37 3.28 -0.76 -7.59
CA PRO A 37 1.86 -0.91 -7.89
C PRO A 37 1.30 0.43 -8.34
N SER A 38 0.36 0.41 -9.28
CA SER A 38 -0.35 1.62 -9.65
C SER A 38 -1.27 2.04 -8.51
N ARG A 39 -1.63 3.33 -8.48
CA ARG A 39 -2.60 3.87 -7.53
C ARG A 39 -3.90 3.03 -7.47
N GLU A 40 -4.40 2.62 -8.63
CA GLU A 40 -5.65 1.85 -8.75
C GLU A 40 -5.51 0.38 -8.31
N ASP A 41 -4.29 -0.10 -8.04
CA ASP A 41 -4.09 -1.42 -7.46
C ASP A 41 -4.37 -1.43 -5.94
N PHE A 42 -4.32 -0.27 -5.28
CA PHE A 42 -4.74 -0.12 -3.89
C PHE A 42 -6.26 -0.04 -3.81
N GLN A 43 -6.85 -0.96 -3.06
CA GLN A 43 -8.30 -1.12 -2.94
C GLN A 43 -8.87 -0.22 -1.85
N SER A 44 -8.11 0.05 -0.78
CA SER A 44 -8.54 0.98 0.27
C SER A 44 -8.30 2.44 -0.12
N GLU A 45 -9.19 3.32 0.35
CA GLU A 45 -9.01 4.77 0.19
C GLU A 45 -7.77 5.27 0.93
N GLN A 46 -7.56 4.79 2.15
CA GLN A 46 -6.39 5.12 2.96
C GLN A 46 -5.08 4.68 2.27
N GLY A 47 -5.06 3.51 1.64
CA GLY A 47 -3.91 3.01 0.89
C GLY A 47 -3.59 3.89 -0.32
N ARG A 48 -4.61 4.33 -1.07
CA ARG A 48 -4.45 5.28 -2.17
C ARG A 48 -3.94 6.64 -1.68
N LEU A 49 -4.47 7.13 -0.57
CA LEU A 49 -4.04 8.41 0.02
C LEU A 49 -2.56 8.39 0.40
N ILE A 50 -2.10 7.34 1.08
CA ILE A 50 -0.68 7.19 1.44
C ILE A 50 0.18 7.07 0.18
N TYR A 51 -0.26 6.29 -0.82
CA TYR A 51 0.45 6.16 -2.10
C TYR A 51 0.65 7.52 -2.77
N ASP A 52 -0.42 8.30 -2.88
CA ASP A 52 -0.41 9.62 -3.52
C ASP A 52 0.57 10.56 -2.80
N VAL A 53 0.62 10.51 -1.46
CA VAL A 53 1.58 11.28 -0.66
C VAL A 53 3.03 10.84 -0.92
N ILE A 54 3.31 9.54 -0.99
CA ILE A 54 4.67 9.04 -1.24
C ILE A 54 5.14 9.47 -2.65
N CYS A 55 4.32 9.22 -3.67
CA CYS A 55 4.70 9.50 -5.05
C CYS A 55 4.73 11.01 -5.37
N GLY A 56 3.91 11.82 -4.70
CA GLY A 56 3.86 13.27 -4.87
C GLY A 56 4.90 14.05 -4.07
N ALA A 57 5.60 13.41 -3.13
CA ALA A 57 6.61 14.08 -2.30
C ALA A 57 7.91 14.34 -3.08
N ALA A 58 8.58 15.46 -2.78
CA ALA A 58 9.89 15.78 -3.36
C ALA A 58 11.02 14.91 -2.79
N SER A 59 10.83 14.34 -1.60
CA SER A 59 11.81 13.52 -0.90
C SER A 59 11.16 12.62 0.14
N ARG A 60 11.92 11.64 0.63
CA ARG A 60 11.47 10.77 1.73
C ARG A 60 11.04 11.55 2.97
N GLY A 61 11.82 12.55 3.38
CA GLY A 61 11.48 13.37 4.55
C GLY A 61 10.19 14.18 4.35
N ALA A 62 9.93 14.66 3.13
CA ALA A 62 8.67 15.33 2.81
C ALA A 62 7.48 14.36 2.85
N ALA A 63 7.65 13.13 2.37
CA ALA A 63 6.65 12.09 2.47
C ALA A 63 6.35 11.73 3.94
N ASP A 64 7.38 11.50 4.77
CA ASP A 64 7.19 11.17 6.19
C ASP A 64 6.41 12.28 6.93
N GLN A 65 6.74 13.55 6.70
CA GLN A 65 6.04 14.69 7.32
C GLN A 65 4.59 14.85 6.84
N ALA A 66 4.31 14.55 5.57
CA ALA A 66 2.97 14.61 5.04
C ALA A 66 2.12 13.45 5.59
N ILE A 67 2.68 12.23 5.63
CA ILE A 67 2.02 11.05 6.18
C ILE A 67 1.73 11.23 7.67
N SER A 68 2.64 11.85 8.45
CA SER A 68 2.44 12.09 9.88
C SER A 68 1.26 13.01 10.22
N ARG A 69 0.70 13.70 9.21
CA ARG A 69 -0.45 14.61 9.36
C ARG A 69 -1.75 14.01 8.83
N LEU A 70 -1.72 12.79 8.30
CA LEU A 70 -2.93 12.12 7.81
C LEU A 70 -3.78 11.65 8.99
N GLU A 71 -5.08 11.89 8.90
CA GLU A 71 -6.06 11.29 9.79
C GLU A 71 -6.56 9.99 9.14
N LEU A 72 -6.05 8.86 9.64
CA LEU A 72 -6.33 7.53 9.12
C LEU A 72 -7.16 6.72 10.13
N GLU A 73 -8.12 5.96 9.64
CA GLU A 73 -9.00 5.11 10.47
C GLU A 73 -8.34 3.74 10.66
N ASP A 74 -8.27 3.27 11.91
CA ASP A 74 -7.66 1.99 12.30
C ASP A 74 -6.18 1.82 11.89
N VAL A 75 -5.48 2.94 11.62
CA VAL A 75 -4.05 2.95 11.30
C VAL A 75 -3.30 3.85 12.27
N ASP A 76 -2.38 3.25 13.03
CA ASP A 76 -1.39 4.00 13.81
C ASP A 76 -0.27 4.49 12.88
N VAL A 77 -0.34 5.77 12.53
CA VAL A 77 0.61 6.47 11.66
C VAL A 77 2.02 6.49 12.23
N GLU A 78 2.17 6.64 13.55
CA GLU A 78 3.49 6.65 14.19
C GLU A 78 4.15 5.27 14.06
N SER A 79 3.40 4.21 14.35
CA SER A 79 3.87 2.84 14.15
C SER A 79 4.20 2.56 12.68
N PHE A 80 3.36 3.01 11.75
CA PHE A 80 3.65 2.87 10.31
C PHE A 80 4.98 3.54 9.93
N LEU A 81 5.24 4.75 10.39
CA LEU A 81 6.47 5.48 10.05
C LEU A 81 7.73 4.90 10.72
N ARG A 82 7.60 4.32 11.91
CA ARG A 82 8.72 3.76 12.69
C ARG A 82 9.17 2.37 12.22
N LEU A 83 8.26 1.56 11.66
CA LEU A 83 8.59 0.19 11.25
C LEU A 83 9.57 0.18 10.06
N GLY A 84 10.51 -0.78 10.04
CA GLY A 84 11.41 -0.95 8.89
C GLY A 84 10.67 -1.55 7.69
N GLY A 85 10.72 -0.90 6.52
CA GLY A 85 10.05 -1.38 5.30
C GLY A 85 10.81 -2.46 4.53
N GLU A 86 12.08 -2.67 4.84
CA GLU A 86 13.01 -3.49 4.05
C GLU A 86 12.57 -4.96 3.89
N TYR A 87 11.82 -5.49 4.87
CA TYR A 87 11.34 -6.88 4.87
C TYR A 87 10.04 -7.09 4.08
N TYR A 88 9.45 -6.05 3.51
CA TYR A 88 8.15 -6.11 2.85
C TYR A 88 8.21 -6.13 1.31
N HIS A 89 9.36 -6.49 0.73
CA HIS A 89 9.60 -6.50 -0.73
C HIS A 89 8.60 -7.33 -1.56
N ALA A 90 7.98 -8.37 -0.99
CA ALA A 90 6.99 -9.19 -1.70
C ALA A 90 5.60 -8.54 -1.80
N TYR A 91 5.31 -7.55 -0.95
CA TYR A 91 3.97 -6.97 -0.85
C TYR A 91 3.56 -6.11 -2.05
N PRO A 92 4.43 -5.29 -2.67
CA PRO A 92 4.12 -4.62 -3.93
C PRO A 92 3.60 -5.56 -5.03
N ALA A 93 4.29 -6.68 -5.27
CA ALA A 93 3.84 -7.68 -6.23
C ALA A 93 2.48 -8.27 -5.85
N LEU A 94 2.29 -8.63 -4.58
CA LEU A 94 1.02 -9.14 -4.06
C LEU A 94 -0.14 -8.16 -4.28
N ILE A 95 0.08 -6.84 -4.12
CA ILE A 95 -0.97 -5.84 -4.37
C ILE A 95 -1.37 -5.83 -5.85
N ARG A 96 -0.41 -5.85 -6.77
CA ARG A 96 -0.69 -5.92 -8.23
C ARG A 96 -1.47 -7.18 -8.60
N GLU A 97 -1.02 -8.34 -8.11
CA GLU A 97 -1.66 -9.64 -8.37
C GLU A 97 -3.10 -9.67 -7.84
N ARG A 98 -3.32 -9.18 -6.61
CA ARG A 98 -4.66 -9.11 -6.03
C ARG A 98 -5.56 -8.16 -6.78
N ALA A 99 -5.07 -6.99 -7.17
CA ALA A 99 -5.85 -6.05 -7.95
C ALA A 99 -6.28 -6.66 -9.29
N ALA A 100 -5.41 -7.41 -9.96
CA ALA A 100 -5.75 -8.16 -11.16
C ALA A 100 -6.79 -9.27 -10.90
N ALA A 101 -6.66 -10.01 -9.79
CA ALA A 101 -7.61 -11.04 -9.38
C ALA A 101 -9.00 -10.46 -9.03
N ILE A 102 -9.04 -9.27 -8.42
CA ILE A 102 -10.29 -8.55 -8.14
C ILE A 102 -10.94 -8.06 -9.43
N ARG A 103 -10.17 -7.42 -10.32
CA ARG A 103 -10.67 -6.93 -11.63
C ARG A 103 -11.23 -8.06 -12.51
N SER A 104 -10.60 -9.22 -12.48
CA SER A 104 -11.07 -10.42 -13.21
C SER A 104 -12.22 -11.17 -12.52
N GLY A 105 -12.61 -10.77 -11.30
CA GLY A 105 -13.65 -11.42 -10.50
C GLY A 105 -13.25 -12.78 -9.92
N ALA A 106 -11.96 -13.15 -9.98
CA ALA A 106 -11.40 -14.34 -9.37
C ALA A 106 -11.37 -14.24 -7.84
N LEU A 107 -11.19 -13.03 -7.32
CA LEU A 107 -11.19 -12.72 -5.89
C LEU A 107 -12.31 -11.72 -5.56
N LYS A 108 -12.99 -11.92 -4.43
CA LYS A 108 -14.01 -10.98 -3.94
C LYS A 108 -13.55 -10.31 -2.65
N VAL A 109 -13.80 -9.02 -2.55
CA VAL A 109 -13.63 -8.27 -1.31
C VAL A 109 -14.94 -8.33 -0.53
N GLU A 110 -14.85 -8.65 0.75
CA GLU A 110 -16.01 -8.68 1.64
C GLU A 110 -16.72 -7.30 1.62
N SER A 111 -18.01 -7.32 1.29
CA SER A 111 -18.87 -6.14 1.37
C SER A 111 -19.32 -6.01 2.82
N SER A 112 -19.06 -4.86 3.42
CA SER A 112 -19.49 -4.52 4.79
C SER A 112 -20.99 -4.77 4.99
#